data_AF-H2YUC4-F1
#
_entry.id   AF-H2YUC4-F1
#
_cell.length_a   1.000
_cell.length_b   1.000
_cell.length_c   1.000
_cell.angle_alpha   90.00
_cell.angle_beta   90.00
_cell.angle_gamma   90.00
#
_symmetry.space_group_name_H-M   'P 1'
#
loop_
_entity.id
_entity.type
_entity.pdbx_description
1 polymer ?
#
loop_
_entity_poly.entity_id
_entity_poly.type
_entity_poly.pdbx_seq_one_letter_code
_entity_poly.pdbx_strand_id
1 'polypeptide(L)'
;ITWCVVSNDEMTKCNQMSAAFQSIGVSVLVQCVSGKSMDGCVRMVKDNTADAFTVDGGHLLDNRADLKPVLAEDYGNGDATYWAVAVVKKSDKSVNLTSAGLGGKKSCHTGYGKTAGWKVPMGVLKSLSEYSACSLCICDIPQAVSNLFSQSCVPGSPNSPNLCTQCPNSCDCSSSNANYCGYTGAFRCLVDGGDVAFIKHTTVFSNTNGKDYELLCQDGTRAAVTAYAQCNMGKVPSHAVVVSQKATSATIDRFGPHTSLSFKLFGGSPRDLLFKSSTKLLLPLNTSCSTETYLGASYLKIVRVMTMIKTFPPTVSTLRWCVLSANEMAKCSVVATQARRVSSELVFSCVMGNDINDCARRISLGTADAVTMDGGHIYSTGVQYDLQPVATEYYGSGSAASYYAVAVVKASDSSTLLTKAGLQGKKSCHTGYQRTAGWNVPVGYLVDNS
;
A
#
# COMPACT_ATOMS: atom_id res chain seq x y z
N ILE A 1 -3.41 26.16 -9.72
CA ILE A 1 -3.25 25.12 -8.69
C ILE A 1 -2.75 25.82 -7.44
N THR A 2 -3.55 25.84 -6.38
CA THR A 2 -3.14 26.31 -5.06
C THR A 2 -2.48 25.16 -4.31
N TRP A 3 -1.15 25.13 -4.30
CA TRP A 3 -0.33 24.11 -3.67
C TRP A 3 -0.12 24.42 -2.19
N CYS A 4 -0.47 23.48 -1.32
CA CYS A 4 -0.24 23.61 0.12
C CYS A 4 1.16 23.11 0.52
N VAL A 5 1.84 23.89 1.35
CA VAL A 5 3.17 23.57 1.89
C VAL A 5 3.15 23.52 3.41
N VAL A 6 4.03 22.70 4.01
CA VAL A 6 4.05 22.48 5.46
C VAL A 6 5.19 23.20 6.19
N SER A 7 6.12 23.84 5.47
CA SER A 7 7.23 24.59 6.07
C SER A 7 7.64 25.81 5.24
N ASN A 8 8.43 26.71 5.84
CA ASN A 8 8.99 27.87 5.15
C ASN A 8 9.96 27.49 4.03
N ASP A 9 10.71 26.39 4.21
CA ASP A 9 11.62 25.87 3.18
C ASP A 9 10.83 25.35 1.97
N GLU A 10 9.71 24.67 2.21
CA GLU A 10 8.80 24.24 1.15
C GLU A 10 8.11 25.43 0.49
N MET A 11 7.72 26.47 1.24
CA MET A 11 7.17 27.70 0.68
C MET A 11 8.15 28.34 -0.31
N THR A 12 9.43 28.41 0.07
CA THR A 12 10.49 28.93 -0.80
C THR A 12 10.62 28.11 -2.07
N LYS A 13 10.68 26.78 -1.96
CA LYS A 13 10.77 25.89 -3.14
C LYS A 13 9.51 25.94 -4.01
N CYS A 14 8.33 26.09 -3.41
CA CYS A 14 7.06 26.19 -4.13
C CYS A 14 7.00 27.49 -4.96
N ASN A 15 7.45 28.61 -4.40
CA ASN A 15 7.53 29.88 -5.13
C ASN A 15 8.52 29.80 -6.29
N GLN A 16 9.65 29.11 -6.13
CA GLN A 16 10.59 28.84 -7.22
C GLN A 16 9.96 27.97 -8.32
N MET A 17 9.22 26.92 -7.93
CA MET A 17 8.47 26.07 -8.85
C MET A 17 7.42 26.88 -9.63
N SER A 18 6.67 27.75 -8.94
CA SER A 18 5.68 28.64 -9.56
C SER A 18 6.31 29.58 -10.60
N ALA A 19 7.42 30.25 -10.24
CA ALA A 19 8.15 31.12 -11.17
C ALA A 19 8.68 30.37 -12.39
N ALA A 20 9.20 29.15 -12.19
CA ALA A 20 9.67 28.32 -13.30
C ALA A 20 8.54 27.94 -14.27
N PHE A 21 7.36 27.59 -13.75
CA PHE A 21 6.21 27.21 -14.58
C PHE A 21 5.71 28.40 -15.43
N GLN A 22 5.73 29.61 -14.86
CA GLN A 22 5.40 30.84 -15.60
C GLN A 22 6.41 31.12 -16.71
N SER A 23 7.71 30.88 -16.47
CA SER A 23 8.78 31.22 -17.42
C SER A 23 8.78 30.39 -18.72
N ILE A 24 8.18 29.19 -18.69
CA ILE A 24 8.13 28.27 -19.84
C ILE A 24 6.74 28.25 -20.51
N GLY A 25 5.86 29.19 -20.16
CA GLY A 25 4.54 29.32 -20.77
C GLY A 25 3.55 28.19 -20.42
N VAL A 26 3.74 27.48 -19.29
CA VAL A 26 2.71 26.56 -18.80
C VAL A 26 1.47 27.38 -18.43
N SER A 27 0.32 27.06 -19.03
CA SER A 27 -0.96 27.74 -18.76
C SER A 27 -1.47 27.55 -17.31
N VAL A 28 -0.85 26.65 -16.55
CA VAL A 28 -1.23 26.30 -15.19
C VAL A 28 -0.45 27.17 -14.20
N LEU A 29 -1.12 28.20 -13.68
CA LEU A 29 -0.57 29.05 -12.63
C LEU A 29 -0.55 28.30 -11.29
N VAL A 30 0.63 28.15 -10.68
CA VAL A 30 0.80 27.59 -9.33
C VAL A 30 0.83 28.72 -8.30
N GLN A 31 0.01 28.64 -7.26
CA GLN A 31 0.06 29.52 -6.09
C GLN A 31 0.42 28.69 -4.86
N CYS A 32 1.15 29.27 -3.91
CA CYS A 32 1.64 28.54 -2.74
C CYS A 32 0.96 29.07 -1.48
N VAL A 33 0.40 28.16 -0.66
CA VAL A 33 -0.25 28.50 0.62
C VAL A 33 0.32 27.65 1.75
N SER A 34 0.49 28.23 2.93
CA SER A 34 1.08 27.52 4.07
C SER A 34 0.00 26.89 4.94
N GLY A 35 -0.03 25.56 4.99
CA GLY A 35 -0.84 24.81 5.96
C GLY A 35 -0.22 24.75 7.36
N LYS A 36 1.05 25.15 7.52
CA LYS A 36 1.88 25.05 8.76
C LYS A 36 2.15 23.63 9.25
N SER A 37 1.34 22.65 8.86
CA SER A 37 1.50 21.24 9.18
C SER A 37 0.79 20.37 8.14
N MET A 38 1.06 19.06 8.19
CA MET A 38 0.36 18.07 7.38
C MET A 38 -1.16 18.15 7.56
N ASP A 39 -1.65 18.14 8.81
CA ASP A 39 -3.07 18.26 9.11
C ASP A 39 -3.68 19.59 8.68
N GLY A 40 -2.88 20.65 8.68
CA GLY A 40 -3.28 21.93 8.10
C GLY A 40 -3.54 21.82 6.60
N CYS A 41 -2.63 21.20 5.84
CA CYS A 41 -2.84 20.98 4.41
C CYS A 41 -3.99 20.01 4.11
N VAL A 42 -4.16 18.95 4.91
CA VAL A 42 -5.33 18.06 4.81
C VAL A 42 -6.62 18.85 4.93
N ARG A 43 -6.76 19.68 5.97
CA ARG A 43 -7.95 20.53 6.18
C ARG A 43 -8.15 21.50 5.01
N MET A 44 -7.09 22.17 4.58
CA MET A 44 -7.20 23.15 3.50
C MET A 44 -7.65 22.52 2.18
N VAL A 45 -7.12 21.34 1.83
CA VAL A 45 -7.56 20.62 0.62
C VAL A 45 -8.97 20.06 0.76
N LYS A 46 -9.32 19.50 1.93
CA LYS A 46 -10.68 19.04 2.23
C LYS A 46 -11.71 20.16 2.05
N ASP A 47 -11.40 21.35 2.54
CA ASP A 47 -12.26 22.53 2.54
C ASP A 47 -12.16 23.34 1.23
N ASN A 48 -11.40 22.85 0.23
CA ASN A 48 -11.14 23.51 -1.05
C ASN A 48 -10.52 24.92 -0.94
N THR A 49 -9.78 25.19 0.14
CA THR A 49 -8.94 26.41 0.28
C THR A 49 -7.52 26.21 -0.23
N ALA A 50 -7.14 24.95 -0.49
CA ALA A 50 -6.00 24.55 -1.31
C ALA A 50 -6.44 23.48 -2.31
N ASP A 51 -5.74 23.33 -3.42
CA ASP A 51 -6.05 22.35 -4.46
C ASP A 51 -5.35 21.00 -4.20
N ALA A 52 -4.06 21.05 -3.82
CA ALA A 52 -3.26 19.84 -3.68
C ALA A 52 -2.04 20.00 -2.75
N PHE A 53 -1.50 18.88 -2.31
CA PHE A 53 -0.18 18.73 -1.70
C PHE A 53 0.31 17.29 -1.87
N THR A 54 1.58 17.03 -1.52
CA THR A 54 2.14 15.67 -1.54
C THR A 54 2.03 15.02 -0.17
N VAL A 55 1.60 13.75 -0.13
CA VAL A 55 1.40 13.00 1.10
C VAL A 55 2.03 11.60 1.02
N ASP A 56 2.47 11.10 2.17
CA ASP A 56 2.94 9.72 2.33
C ASP A 56 1.74 8.75 2.46
N GLY A 57 1.91 7.49 2.01
CA GLY A 57 0.84 6.48 2.02
C GLY A 57 0.17 6.26 3.38
N GLY A 58 0.88 6.48 4.49
CA GLY A 58 0.31 6.39 5.83
C GLY A 58 -0.68 7.50 6.15
N HIS A 59 -0.33 8.73 5.83
CA HIS A 59 -1.22 9.87 6.03
C HIS A 59 -2.38 9.85 5.03
N LEU A 60 -2.16 9.33 3.82
CA LEU A 60 -3.23 9.09 2.84
C LEU A 60 -4.23 8.05 3.36
N LEU A 61 -3.77 6.96 3.98
CA LEU A 61 -4.64 5.97 4.60
C LEU A 61 -5.54 6.59 5.68
N ASP A 62 -4.98 7.43 6.55
CA ASP A 62 -5.73 8.04 7.66
C ASP A 62 -6.76 9.06 7.17
N ASN A 63 -6.51 9.68 6.01
CA ASN A 63 -7.35 10.73 5.43
C ASN A 63 -8.08 10.29 4.14
N ARG A 64 -8.19 8.98 3.89
CA ARG A 64 -8.75 8.41 2.64
C ARG A 64 -10.21 8.78 2.35
N ALA A 65 -10.96 9.16 3.40
CA ALA A 65 -12.34 9.63 3.28
C ALA A 65 -12.42 11.06 2.71
N ASP A 66 -11.37 11.85 2.88
CA ASP A 66 -11.33 13.27 2.49
C ASP A 66 -10.43 13.51 1.27
N LEU A 67 -9.44 12.65 1.05
CA LEU A 67 -8.41 12.80 0.01
C LEU A 67 -8.39 11.64 -0.99
N LYS A 68 -8.09 11.95 -2.26
CA LYS A 68 -7.79 10.96 -3.31
C LYS A 68 -6.46 11.27 -4.00
N PRO A 69 -5.64 10.24 -4.31
CA PRO A 69 -4.39 10.42 -5.03
C PRO A 69 -4.64 10.60 -6.53
N VAL A 70 -3.89 11.50 -7.17
CA VAL A 70 -4.02 11.81 -8.61
C VAL A 70 -2.71 11.64 -9.38
N LEU A 71 -1.58 11.87 -8.72
CA LEU A 71 -0.25 11.57 -9.24
C LEU A 71 0.52 10.81 -8.17
N ALA A 72 1.38 9.88 -8.56
CA ALA A 72 2.29 9.19 -7.65
C ALA A 72 3.75 9.44 -8.04
N GLU A 73 4.61 9.59 -7.04
CA GLU A 73 6.04 9.62 -7.26
C GLU A 73 6.52 8.23 -7.72
N ASP A 74 7.29 8.20 -8.81
CA ASP A 74 8.03 7.02 -9.21
C ASP A 74 9.53 7.23 -8.98
N TYR A 75 10.16 6.23 -8.37
CA TYR A 75 11.57 6.25 -8.00
C TYR A 75 12.47 5.49 -8.97
N GLY A 76 11.94 5.08 -10.13
CA GLY A 76 12.64 4.30 -11.15
C GLY A 76 12.16 2.84 -11.30
N ASN A 77 11.10 2.44 -10.59
CA ASN A 77 10.54 1.09 -10.67
C ASN A 77 9.38 0.98 -11.68
N GLY A 78 8.81 2.11 -12.11
CA GLY A 78 7.70 2.17 -13.07
C GLY A 78 6.34 1.77 -12.49
N ASP A 79 6.27 1.46 -11.19
CA ASP A 79 5.05 0.97 -10.53
C ASP A 79 4.57 1.86 -9.38
N ALA A 80 5.21 3.03 -9.17
CA ALA A 80 4.91 3.93 -8.06
C ALA A 80 4.97 3.23 -6.69
N THR A 81 5.90 2.31 -6.47
CA THR A 81 6.13 1.68 -5.16
C THR A 81 7.58 1.78 -4.69
N TYR A 82 7.78 1.50 -3.41
CA TYR A 82 9.10 1.33 -2.82
C TYR A 82 9.09 0.27 -1.70
N TRP A 83 10.28 -0.21 -1.33
CA TRP A 83 10.46 -1.13 -0.19
C TRP A 83 10.75 -0.36 1.10
N ALA A 84 9.99 -0.65 2.15
CA ALA A 84 10.27 -0.23 3.52
C ALA A 84 11.27 -1.21 4.16
N VAL A 85 12.30 -0.68 4.82
CA VAL A 85 13.41 -1.46 5.37
C VAL A 85 13.81 -0.96 6.77
N ALA A 86 14.32 -1.88 7.60
CA ALA A 86 15.00 -1.56 8.84
C ALA A 86 16.51 -1.67 8.61
N VAL A 87 17.23 -0.55 8.82
CA VAL A 87 18.67 -0.43 8.53
C VAL A 87 19.43 -0.33 9.83
N VAL A 88 20.53 -1.08 9.93
CA VAL A 88 21.42 -1.13 11.10
C VAL A 88 22.87 -1.00 10.67
N LYS A 89 23.75 -0.68 11.62
CA LYS A 89 25.21 -0.70 11.40
C LYS A 89 25.72 -2.13 11.33
N LYS A 90 26.62 -2.41 10.37
CA LYS A 90 27.31 -3.71 10.26
C LYS A 90 28.11 -4.06 11.51
N SER A 91 28.67 -3.05 12.18
CA SER A 91 29.54 -3.20 13.34
C SER A 91 28.82 -3.71 14.59
N ASP A 92 27.53 -3.39 14.74
CA ASP A 92 26.73 -3.89 15.86
C ASP A 92 25.96 -5.12 15.39
N LYS A 93 26.35 -6.31 15.85
CA LYS A 93 25.67 -7.59 15.54
C LYS A 93 24.57 -7.97 16.53
N SER A 94 24.40 -7.20 17.60
CA SER A 94 23.39 -7.47 18.64
C SER A 94 21.96 -7.08 18.24
N VAL A 95 21.80 -6.19 17.25
CA VAL A 95 20.48 -5.75 16.78
C VAL A 95 19.85 -6.77 15.83
N ASN A 96 18.60 -7.18 16.03
CA ASN A 96 17.86 -7.98 15.05
C ASN A 96 16.37 -7.70 15.23
N LEU A 97 15.53 -8.18 14.31
CA LEU A 97 14.07 -7.97 14.38
C LEU A 97 13.41 -8.94 15.38
N THR A 98 13.89 -8.95 16.62
CA THR A 98 13.26 -9.65 17.75
C THR A 98 13.05 -8.69 18.92
N SER A 99 12.20 -9.10 19.86
CA SER A 99 11.97 -8.35 21.10
C SER A 99 13.27 -8.10 21.87
N ALA A 100 14.11 -9.12 21.98
CA ALA A 100 15.41 -9.04 22.64
C ALA A 100 16.43 -8.20 21.86
N GLY A 101 16.44 -8.30 20.52
CA GLY A 101 17.41 -7.59 19.68
C GLY A 101 17.13 -6.09 19.55
N LEU A 102 15.86 -5.68 19.63
CA LEU A 102 15.45 -4.26 19.63
C LEU A 102 15.30 -3.67 21.04
N GLY A 103 15.13 -4.52 22.06
CA GLY A 103 14.98 -4.11 23.45
C GLY A 103 16.11 -3.19 23.92
N GLY A 104 15.75 -2.01 24.43
CA GLY A 104 16.70 -1.01 24.94
C GLY A 104 17.55 -0.32 23.87
N LYS A 105 17.33 -0.58 22.58
CA LYS A 105 18.04 0.10 21.49
C LYS A 105 17.52 1.51 21.24
N LYS A 106 18.27 2.28 20.45
CA LYS A 106 17.93 3.63 19.99
C LYS A 106 17.36 3.61 18.57
N SER A 107 16.13 4.08 18.40
CA SER A 107 15.43 3.96 17.11
C SER A 107 15.21 5.30 16.39
N CYS A 108 15.35 5.26 15.08
CA CYS A 108 15.22 6.42 14.21
C CYS A 108 14.06 6.23 13.21
N HIS A 109 13.09 7.14 13.25
CA HIS A 109 11.86 7.03 12.48
C HIS A 109 11.68 8.26 11.58
N THR A 110 11.09 8.06 10.40
CA THR A 110 10.86 9.18 9.46
C THR A 110 9.84 10.21 9.96
N GLY A 111 8.99 9.82 10.90
CA GLY A 111 7.89 10.60 11.45
C GLY A 111 6.68 9.73 11.79
N TYR A 112 5.93 10.17 12.80
CA TYR A 112 4.70 9.53 13.24
C TYR A 112 3.69 9.40 12.10
N GLY A 113 2.99 8.27 12.03
CA GLY A 113 1.98 8.00 11.00
C GLY A 113 2.52 7.75 9.58
N LYS A 114 3.81 7.92 9.31
CA LYS A 114 4.40 7.64 7.98
C LYS A 114 4.51 6.14 7.70
N THR A 115 4.46 5.75 6.43
CA THR A 115 4.50 4.36 5.95
C THR A 115 5.74 3.62 6.43
N ALA A 116 6.93 3.98 5.92
CA ALA A 116 8.14 3.18 6.17
C ALA A 116 8.71 3.38 7.58
N GLY A 117 8.57 4.58 8.13
CA GLY A 117 9.15 4.91 9.43
C GLY A 117 8.24 4.62 10.62
N TRP A 118 6.96 4.32 10.42
CA TRP A 118 6.02 4.08 11.51
C TRP A 118 5.04 2.94 11.23
N LYS A 119 4.11 3.10 10.28
CA LYS A 119 3.01 2.13 10.12
C LYS A 119 3.49 0.73 9.73
N VAL A 120 4.41 0.60 8.78
CA VAL A 120 4.96 -0.70 8.39
C VAL A 120 5.73 -1.36 9.52
N PRO A 121 6.75 -0.73 10.14
CA PRO A 121 7.51 -1.39 11.19
C PRO A 121 6.63 -1.76 12.39
N MET A 122 5.64 -0.93 12.75
CA MET A 122 4.71 -1.28 13.84
C MET A 122 3.79 -2.44 13.48
N GLY A 123 3.32 -2.51 12.23
CA GLY A 123 2.54 -3.65 11.74
C GLY A 123 3.34 -4.95 11.75
N VAL A 124 4.58 -4.91 11.26
CA VAL A 124 5.49 -6.07 11.25
C VAL A 124 5.86 -6.49 12.66
N LEU A 125 6.32 -5.58 13.53
CA LEU A 125 6.69 -5.91 14.90
C LEU A 125 5.52 -6.53 15.68
N LYS A 126 4.29 -5.98 15.51
CA LYS A 126 3.10 -6.56 16.13
C LYS A 126 2.76 -7.97 15.63
N SER A 127 3.10 -8.29 14.38
CA SER A 127 2.87 -9.62 13.80
C SER A 127 3.90 -10.67 14.22
N LEU A 128 5.08 -10.23 14.68
CA LEU A 128 6.08 -11.12 15.26
C LEU A 128 5.60 -11.51 16.66
N SER A 129 5.33 -12.81 16.84
CA SER A 129 4.68 -13.41 18.02
C SER A 129 5.31 -13.07 19.37
N GLU A 130 6.53 -12.55 19.43
CA GLU A 130 7.20 -12.09 20.65
C GLU A 130 6.68 -10.76 21.20
N TYR A 131 6.06 -9.92 20.36
CA TYR A 131 5.42 -8.66 20.78
C TYR A 131 3.94 -8.85 21.18
N SER A 132 3.48 -10.10 21.19
CA SER A 132 2.13 -10.50 21.62
C SER A 132 1.91 -10.42 23.14
N ALA A 133 2.93 -10.04 23.92
CA ALA A 133 2.81 -9.75 25.36
C ALA A 133 1.78 -8.63 25.67
N CYS A 134 1.28 -7.94 24.65
CA CYS A 134 -0.01 -7.27 24.71
C CYS A 134 -1.17 -8.29 24.72
N SER A 135 -1.23 -9.11 25.78
CA SER A 135 -2.30 -10.06 26.10
C SER A 135 -3.64 -9.36 26.44
N LEU A 136 -3.67 -8.03 26.40
CA LEU A 136 -4.84 -7.21 26.70
C LEU A 136 -5.02 -6.25 25.53
N CYS A 137 -6.24 -6.21 24.98
CA CYS A 137 -6.60 -5.64 23.68
C CYS A 137 -6.58 -4.11 23.59
N ILE A 138 -5.59 -3.46 24.21
CA ILE A 138 -5.40 -2.01 24.25
C ILE A 138 -3.89 -1.75 24.16
N CYS A 139 -3.30 -1.94 22.99
CA CYS A 139 -1.91 -1.54 22.79
C CYS A 139 -1.91 -0.07 22.35
N ASP A 140 -1.65 0.84 23.29
CA ASP A 140 -1.14 2.16 22.96
C ASP A 140 0.21 1.96 22.25
N ILE A 141 0.20 1.97 20.91
CA ILE A 141 1.39 1.71 20.08
C ILE A 141 2.52 2.70 20.42
N PRO A 142 2.28 4.02 20.49
CA PRO A 142 3.26 4.97 21.04
C PRO A 142 3.91 4.50 22.35
N GLN A 143 3.11 4.09 23.34
CA GLN A 143 3.63 3.64 24.62
C GLN A 143 4.40 2.31 24.52
N ALA A 144 3.96 1.38 23.69
CA ALA A 144 4.65 0.12 23.47
C ALA A 144 6.05 0.34 22.84
N VAL A 145 6.15 1.26 21.87
CA VAL A 145 7.43 1.66 21.28
C VAL A 145 8.32 2.36 22.30
N SER A 146 7.73 3.25 23.11
CA SER A 146 8.41 3.95 24.22
C SER A 146 9.04 2.99 25.23
N ASN A 147 8.39 1.84 25.49
CA ASN A 147 8.88 0.82 26.41
C ASN A 147 9.92 -0.11 25.75
N LEU A 148 9.81 -0.34 24.44
CA LEU A 148 10.72 -1.21 23.71
C LEU A 148 12.11 -0.58 23.55
N PHE A 149 12.15 0.68 23.13
CA PHE A 149 13.40 1.40 22.85
C PHE A 149 13.81 2.28 24.03
N SER A 150 15.11 2.38 24.28
CA SER A 150 15.60 3.26 25.36
C SER A 150 15.42 4.73 25.02
N GLN A 151 15.59 5.08 23.74
CA GLN A 151 15.36 6.41 23.18
C GLN A 151 14.92 6.26 21.73
N SER A 152 14.07 7.15 21.27
CA SER A 152 13.68 7.22 19.87
C SER A 152 13.68 8.65 19.37
N CYS A 153 13.80 8.79 18.05
CA CYS A 153 13.38 10.00 17.38
C CYS A 153 12.22 9.67 16.43
N VAL A 154 11.01 10.06 16.84
CA VAL A 154 9.75 9.91 16.10
C VAL A 154 9.13 11.29 15.85
N PRO A 155 9.56 12.01 14.81
CA PRO A 155 9.07 13.36 14.57
C PRO A 155 7.53 13.43 14.43
N GLY A 156 6.91 14.40 15.10
CA GLY A 156 5.45 14.59 15.12
C GLY A 156 4.68 13.58 15.97
N SER A 157 5.34 12.76 16.79
CA SER A 157 4.64 11.87 17.73
C SER A 157 3.95 12.67 18.85
N PRO A 158 2.84 12.16 19.41
CA PRO A 158 2.26 12.72 20.63
C PRO A 158 3.27 12.65 21.80
N ASN A 159 3.01 13.43 22.85
CA ASN A 159 3.85 13.45 24.06
C ASN A 159 3.79 12.09 24.76
N SER A 160 4.78 11.24 24.49
CA SER A 160 5.06 9.99 25.21
C SER A 160 6.50 9.99 25.70
N PRO A 161 6.82 9.27 26.79
CA PRO A 161 8.20 9.11 27.24
C PRO A 161 9.07 8.55 26.10
N ASN A 162 10.33 8.94 26.00
CA ASN A 162 11.33 8.37 25.08
C ASN A 162 11.12 8.52 23.55
N LEU A 163 9.92 8.82 23.03
CA LEU A 163 9.68 8.85 21.57
C LEU A 163 10.39 9.99 20.84
N CYS A 164 10.73 11.05 21.56
CA CYS A 164 11.38 12.24 21.02
C CYS A 164 12.74 12.53 21.69
N THR A 165 13.22 11.68 22.60
CA THR A 165 14.41 11.98 23.41
C THR A 165 15.71 11.93 22.61
N GLN A 166 15.71 11.23 21.46
CA GLN A 166 16.84 11.22 20.53
C GLN A 166 16.74 12.33 19.46
N CYS A 167 15.61 13.02 19.32
CA CYS A 167 15.49 14.10 18.36
C CYS A 167 16.27 15.35 18.83
N PRO A 168 17.09 15.97 17.97
CA PRO A 168 17.83 17.17 18.34
C PRO A 168 16.88 18.37 18.44
N ASN A 169 16.92 19.07 19.58
CA ASN A 169 16.16 20.27 19.91
C ASN A 169 14.64 20.10 20.00
N SER A 170 13.97 19.67 18.93
CA SER A 170 12.52 19.48 18.88
C SER A 170 12.13 18.23 18.12
N CYS A 171 10.97 17.69 18.49
CA CYS A 171 10.30 16.62 17.76
C CYS A 171 9.49 17.13 16.57
N ASP A 172 9.61 18.42 16.23
CA ASP A 172 8.79 19.09 15.22
C ASP A 172 9.57 19.33 13.92
N CYS A 173 8.99 18.85 12.82
CA CYS A 173 9.53 19.01 11.48
C CYS A 173 9.24 20.37 10.82
N SER A 174 8.50 21.26 11.49
CA SER A 174 8.16 22.59 10.96
C SER A 174 9.36 23.55 10.93
N SER A 175 10.39 23.28 11.74
CA SER A 175 11.56 24.14 11.87
C SER A 175 12.64 23.86 10.83
N SER A 176 13.38 24.90 10.43
CA SER A 176 14.55 24.80 9.55
C SER A 176 15.68 23.94 10.14
N ASN A 177 15.67 23.67 11.46
CA ASN A 177 16.67 22.86 12.18
C ASN A 177 16.22 21.41 12.46
N ALA A 178 15.16 20.94 11.81
CA ALA A 178 14.61 19.59 12.01
C ALA A 178 15.48 18.48 11.35
N ASN A 179 16.67 18.25 11.92
CA ASN A 179 17.73 17.44 11.32
C ASN A 179 17.37 15.95 11.13
N TYR A 180 16.45 15.39 11.93
CA TYR A 180 16.09 13.97 11.88
C TYR A 180 14.72 13.68 11.24
N CYS A 181 14.13 14.66 10.55
CA CYS A 181 12.85 14.48 9.85
C CYS A 181 12.96 13.79 8.49
N GLY A 182 11.96 12.97 8.17
CA GLY A 182 11.88 12.27 6.89
C GLY A 182 12.94 11.17 6.74
N TYR A 183 13.13 10.70 5.51
CA TYR A 183 14.02 9.55 5.25
C TYR A 183 15.49 9.88 5.50
N THR A 184 16.00 10.98 4.93
CA THR A 184 17.39 11.41 5.11
C THR A 184 17.69 11.71 6.58
N GLY A 185 16.76 12.36 7.28
CA GLY A 185 16.92 12.67 8.69
C GLY A 185 16.93 11.43 9.59
N ALA A 186 16.03 10.46 9.36
CA ALA A 186 16.04 9.21 10.10
C ALA A 186 17.31 8.39 9.85
N PHE A 187 17.85 8.41 8.62
CA PHE A 187 19.14 7.79 8.34
C PHE A 187 20.29 8.54 9.02
N ARG A 188 20.25 9.88 9.07
CA ARG A 188 21.21 10.70 9.80
C ARG A 188 21.19 10.40 11.30
N CYS A 189 20.01 10.22 11.90
CA CYS A 189 19.84 9.77 13.28
C CYS A 189 20.58 8.45 13.56
N LEU A 190 20.56 7.49 12.62
CA LEU A 190 21.33 6.24 12.72
C LEU A 190 22.84 6.49 12.66
N VAL A 191 23.28 7.35 11.75
CA VAL A 191 24.69 7.77 11.66
C VAL A 191 25.16 8.36 12.99
N ASP A 192 24.39 9.30 13.54
CA ASP A 192 24.73 10.12 14.72
C ASP A 192 24.54 9.39 16.06
N GLY A 193 24.30 8.07 16.05
CA GLY A 193 24.34 7.24 17.27
C GLY A 193 23.07 6.44 17.56
N GLY A 194 22.10 6.41 16.65
CA GLY A 194 21.04 5.41 16.67
C GLY A 194 21.56 4.00 16.36
N ASP A 195 20.74 3.00 16.67
CA ASP A 195 21.03 1.58 16.46
C ASP A 195 20.27 1.03 15.25
N VAL A 196 19.05 1.52 15.01
CA VAL A 196 18.19 1.12 13.89
C VAL A 196 17.45 2.32 13.28
N ALA A 197 17.37 2.38 11.95
CA ALA A 197 16.52 3.34 11.23
C ALA A 197 15.49 2.64 10.35
N PHE A 198 14.24 3.10 10.43
CA PHE A 198 13.14 2.61 9.61
C PHE A 198 12.90 3.58 8.45
N ILE A 199 13.30 3.19 7.24
CA ILE A 199 13.38 4.07 6.05
C ILE A 199 13.04 3.30 4.76
N LYS A 200 13.08 3.98 3.61
CA LYS A 200 12.99 3.32 2.28
C LYS A 200 14.36 2.80 1.83
N HIS A 201 14.36 1.75 1.02
CA HIS A 201 15.57 1.09 0.50
C HIS A 201 16.53 2.04 -0.25
N THR A 202 16.03 3.05 -0.97
CA THR A 202 16.87 3.98 -1.75
C THR A 202 17.66 4.97 -0.91
N THR A 203 17.29 5.18 0.36
CA THR A 203 17.90 6.20 1.22
C THR A 203 19.36 5.89 1.53
N VAL A 204 19.71 4.62 1.76
CA VAL A 204 21.07 4.23 2.15
C VAL A 204 22.06 4.53 1.01
N PHE A 205 21.72 4.12 -0.22
CA PHE A 205 22.56 4.35 -1.40
C PHE A 205 22.76 5.84 -1.68
N SER A 206 21.71 6.64 -1.50
CA SER A 206 21.75 8.08 -1.76
C SER A 206 22.66 8.86 -0.79
N ASN A 207 23.11 8.24 0.31
CA ASN A 207 23.90 8.92 1.35
C ASN A 207 25.30 8.32 1.56
N THR A 208 25.48 6.99 1.53
CA THR A 208 26.76 6.35 1.94
C THR A 208 27.22 5.21 1.04
N ASN A 209 26.57 4.96 -0.10
CA ASN A 209 26.80 3.77 -0.94
C ASN A 209 26.66 2.41 -0.22
N GLY A 210 26.13 2.38 1.01
CA GLY A 210 25.75 1.14 1.71
C GLY A 210 26.87 0.32 2.36
N LYS A 211 28.13 0.81 2.37
CA LYS A 211 29.28 -0.01 2.81
C LYS A 211 29.25 -0.43 4.27
N ASP A 212 28.66 0.38 5.17
CA ASP A 212 28.69 0.16 6.63
C ASP A 212 27.36 -0.30 7.22
N TYR A 213 26.38 -0.63 6.37
CA TYR A 213 25.00 -0.87 6.79
C TYR A 213 24.46 -2.22 6.30
N GLU A 214 23.55 -2.79 7.08
CA GLU A 214 22.81 -4.03 6.79
C GLU A 214 21.31 -3.77 6.95
N LEU A 215 20.52 -4.63 6.31
CA LEU A 215 19.08 -4.70 6.50
C LEU A 215 18.77 -5.79 7.52
N LEU A 216 17.76 -5.56 8.35
CA LEU A 216 17.15 -6.60 9.15
C LEU A 216 15.99 -7.24 8.37
N CYS A 217 15.97 -8.56 8.32
CA CYS A 217 14.99 -9.34 7.57
C CYS A 217 13.92 -9.93 8.50
N GLN A 218 12.70 -10.12 7.99
CA GLN A 218 11.57 -10.63 8.78
C GLN A 218 11.77 -12.08 9.26
N ASP A 219 12.68 -12.84 8.65
CA ASP A 219 13.08 -14.19 9.06
C ASP A 219 14.12 -14.20 10.21
N GLY A 220 14.44 -13.03 10.78
CA GLY A 220 15.42 -12.87 11.85
C GLY A 220 16.86 -12.73 11.37
N THR A 221 17.12 -12.88 10.06
CA THR A 221 18.46 -12.74 9.47
C THR A 221 18.81 -11.28 9.17
N ARG A 222 20.04 -11.07 8.68
CA ARG A 222 20.51 -9.80 8.15
C ARG A 222 20.99 -9.98 6.71
N ALA A 223 20.79 -8.96 5.89
CA ALA A 223 21.25 -8.97 4.51
C ALA A 223 21.95 -7.67 4.12
N ALA A 224 22.72 -7.72 3.02
CA ALA A 224 23.28 -6.52 2.41
C ALA A 224 22.16 -5.57 1.96
N VAL A 225 22.44 -4.26 1.96
CA VAL A 225 21.45 -3.25 1.54
C VAL A 225 20.99 -3.38 0.09
N THR A 226 21.73 -4.08 -0.75
CA THR A 226 21.35 -4.41 -2.14
C THR A 226 20.31 -5.51 -2.24
N ALA A 227 20.15 -6.34 -1.20
CA ALA A 227 19.18 -7.44 -1.17
C ALA A 227 17.80 -6.99 -0.64
N TYR A 228 17.46 -5.70 -0.79
CA TYR A 228 16.22 -5.14 -0.25
C TYR A 228 14.96 -5.82 -0.80
N ALA A 229 14.98 -6.35 -2.03
CA ALA A 229 13.83 -7.03 -2.61
C ALA A 229 13.49 -8.34 -1.86
N GLN A 230 14.51 -9.00 -1.31
CA GLN A 230 14.39 -10.23 -0.52
C GLN A 230 14.30 -9.96 0.99
N CYS A 231 14.97 -8.89 1.47
CA CYS A 231 15.05 -8.51 2.87
C CYS A 231 14.43 -7.13 3.09
N ASN A 232 13.14 -7.10 3.40
CA ASN A 232 12.37 -5.89 3.64
C ASN A 232 11.21 -6.14 4.61
N MET A 233 10.56 -5.04 5.02
CA MET A 233 9.37 -5.04 5.88
C MET A 233 8.07 -4.96 5.07
N GLY A 234 8.15 -4.80 3.74
CA GLY A 234 7.01 -4.73 2.84
C GLY A 234 7.25 -3.79 1.65
N LYS A 235 6.67 -4.15 0.51
CA LYS A 235 6.50 -3.27 -0.66
C LYS A 235 5.29 -2.37 -0.42
N VAL A 236 5.46 -1.07 -0.58
CA VAL A 236 4.49 -0.06 -0.17
C VAL A 236 4.26 1.02 -1.23
N PRO A 237 3.08 1.67 -1.24
CA PRO A 237 2.77 2.73 -2.19
C PRO A 237 3.70 3.93 -2.01
N SER A 238 4.04 4.59 -3.11
CA SER A 238 4.84 5.81 -3.10
C SER A 238 4.06 7.02 -2.57
N HIS A 239 4.76 8.14 -2.45
CA HIS A 239 4.14 9.39 -2.04
C HIS A 239 3.28 9.88 -3.20
N ALA A 240 2.13 10.48 -2.89
CA ALA A 240 1.16 10.87 -3.89
C ALA A 240 0.81 12.35 -3.78
N VAL A 241 0.62 13.00 -4.92
CA VAL A 241 -0.12 14.26 -5.00
C VAL A 241 -1.58 13.93 -4.79
N VAL A 242 -2.19 14.58 -3.81
CA VAL A 242 -3.58 14.35 -3.43
C VAL A 242 -4.41 15.60 -3.60
N VAL A 243 -5.67 15.39 -3.92
CA VAL A 243 -6.71 16.42 -4.02
C VAL A 243 -7.90 16.03 -3.13
N SER A 244 -8.83 16.95 -2.96
CA SER A 244 -10.11 16.66 -2.30
C SER A 244 -10.83 15.50 -2.99
N GLN A 245 -11.49 14.62 -2.22
CA GLN A 245 -12.38 13.61 -2.80
C GLN A 245 -13.45 14.24 -3.71
N LYS A 246 -13.86 15.48 -3.40
CA LYS A 246 -14.84 16.27 -4.15
C LYS A 246 -14.28 16.91 -5.42
N ALA A 247 -12.98 16.79 -5.71
CA ALA A 247 -12.36 17.41 -6.88
C ALA A 247 -12.92 16.83 -8.19
N THR A 248 -13.18 17.71 -9.16
CA THR A 248 -13.70 17.36 -10.49
C THR A 248 -12.59 16.90 -11.43
N SER A 249 -12.92 16.20 -12.52
CA SER A 249 -11.94 15.83 -13.56
C SER A 249 -11.19 17.05 -14.11
N ALA A 250 -11.89 18.17 -14.32
CA ALA A 250 -11.27 19.41 -14.77
C ALA A 250 -10.21 19.95 -13.79
N THR A 251 -10.36 19.73 -12.48
CA THR A 251 -9.34 20.07 -11.49
C THR A 251 -8.11 19.16 -11.62
N ILE A 252 -8.33 17.87 -11.89
CA ILE A 252 -7.30 16.84 -12.00
C ILE A 252 -6.49 17.00 -13.30
N ASP A 253 -7.16 17.35 -14.40
CA ASP A 253 -6.53 17.56 -15.71
C ASP A 253 -5.50 18.70 -15.69
N ARG A 254 -5.61 19.62 -14.73
CA ARG A 254 -4.59 20.67 -14.49
C ARG A 254 -3.24 20.12 -14.05
N PHE A 255 -3.20 18.88 -13.54
CA PHE A 255 -1.98 18.17 -13.16
C PHE A 255 -1.44 17.26 -14.27
N GLY A 256 -1.94 17.41 -15.51
CA GLY A 256 -1.58 16.61 -16.68
C GLY A 256 -0.07 16.59 -17.01
N PRO A 257 0.34 15.79 -18.01
CA PRO A 257 1.75 15.46 -18.24
C PRO A 257 2.57 16.69 -18.66
N HIS A 258 3.23 17.32 -17.68
CA HIS A 258 4.24 18.34 -17.93
C HIS A 258 5.57 17.65 -18.20
N THR A 259 5.83 17.36 -19.48
CA THR A 259 7.13 16.89 -19.94
C THR A 259 8.01 18.12 -20.24
N SER A 260 9.24 18.09 -19.74
CA SER A 260 10.25 19.15 -19.85
C SER A 260 10.02 20.39 -18.95
N LEU A 261 10.57 20.34 -17.74
CA LEU A 261 10.88 21.53 -16.95
C LEU A 261 12.40 21.75 -16.94
N SER A 262 12.87 22.96 -17.24
CA SER A 262 14.24 23.43 -16.98
C SER A 262 14.55 23.59 -15.47
N PHE A 263 13.58 23.26 -14.61
CA PHE A 263 13.63 23.34 -13.16
C PHE A 263 13.80 21.95 -12.52
N LYS A 264 14.70 21.85 -11.54
CA LYS A 264 14.86 20.63 -10.73
C LYS A 264 13.69 20.47 -9.76
N LEU A 265 12.57 19.95 -10.27
CA LEU A 265 11.37 19.65 -9.49
C LEU A 265 11.70 18.70 -8.32
N PHE A 266 12.50 17.68 -8.61
CA PHE A 266 12.98 16.70 -7.65
C PHE A 266 14.42 17.01 -7.23
N GLY A 267 14.70 16.93 -5.92
CA GLY A 267 16.02 17.23 -5.35
C GLY A 267 16.33 18.72 -5.25
N GLY A 268 17.63 19.06 -5.32
CA GLY A 268 18.14 20.44 -5.22
C GLY A 268 18.29 20.98 -3.78
N SER A 269 17.96 20.18 -2.78
CA SER A 269 18.07 20.50 -1.36
C SER A 269 18.61 19.28 -0.60
N PRO A 270 19.33 19.45 0.53
CA PRO A 270 19.72 18.35 1.41
C PRO A 270 18.51 17.62 2.04
N ARG A 271 17.30 18.20 1.94
CA ARG A 271 16.05 17.63 2.45
C ARG A 271 15.03 17.45 1.33
N ASP A 272 14.11 16.52 1.55
CA ASP A 272 12.94 16.33 0.68
C ASP A 272 11.96 17.50 0.90
N LEU A 273 11.81 18.36 -0.11
CA LEU A 273 10.90 19.51 -0.09
C LEU A 273 9.92 19.40 -1.26
N LEU A 274 8.61 19.47 -0.98
CA LEU A 274 7.46 19.24 -1.89
C LEU A 274 7.36 17.80 -2.43
N PHE A 275 8.46 17.30 -2.98
CA PHE A 275 8.62 15.96 -3.53
C PHE A 275 9.88 15.32 -2.97
N LYS A 276 9.93 13.99 -3.01
CA LYS A 276 11.15 13.27 -2.64
C LYS A 276 12.27 13.53 -3.62
N SER A 277 13.48 13.67 -3.07
CA SER A 277 14.70 13.88 -3.86
C SER A 277 15.04 12.69 -4.77
N SER A 278 14.59 11.49 -4.40
CA SER A 278 14.75 10.28 -5.22
C SER A 278 13.72 10.13 -6.34
N THR A 279 12.72 11.01 -6.43
CA THR A 279 11.69 10.97 -7.46
C THR A 279 12.31 11.19 -8.83
N LYS A 280 11.97 10.30 -9.76
CA LYS A 280 12.41 10.36 -11.17
C LYS A 280 11.35 11.01 -12.03
N LEU A 281 10.09 10.68 -11.77
CA LEU A 281 8.93 11.22 -12.48
C LEU A 281 7.67 11.11 -11.61
N LEU A 282 6.60 11.77 -12.05
CA LEU A 282 5.26 11.60 -11.49
C LEU A 282 4.43 10.76 -12.46
N LEU A 283 3.86 9.66 -11.97
CA LEU A 283 2.95 8.81 -12.72
C LEU A 283 1.51 9.28 -12.53
N PRO A 284 0.73 9.50 -13.60
CA PRO A 284 -0.69 9.76 -13.49
C PRO A 284 -1.42 8.51 -12.99
N LEU A 285 -2.36 8.71 -12.06
CA LEU A 285 -3.16 7.63 -11.50
C LEU A 285 -4.54 7.57 -12.15
N ASN A 286 -5.10 6.37 -12.23
CA ASN A 286 -6.50 6.19 -12.60
C ASN A 286 -7.39 6.64 -11.44
N THR A 287 -8.02 7.81 -11.58
CA THR A 287 -8.84 8.41 -10.53
C THR A 287 -10.22 7.76 -10.37
N SER A 288 -10.58 6.80 -11.21
CA SER A 288 -11.73 5.92 -10.99
C SER A 288 -11.44 4.84 -9.94
N CYS A 289 -10.17 4.58 -9.62
CA CYS A 289 -9.78 3.65 -8.56
C CYS A 289 -9.92 4.30 -7.18
N SER A 290 -10.26 3.50 -6.16
CA SER A 290 -10.34 4.00 -4.78
C SER A 290 -8.94 4.24 -4.21
N THR A 291 -8.86 5.07 -3.16
CA THR A 291 -7.61 5.30 -2.42
C THR A 291 -7.02 3.99 -1.89
N GLU A 292 -7.84 3.04 -1.43
CA GLU A 292 -7.40 1.72 -0.99
C GLU A 292 -6.78 0.89 -2.11
N THR A 293 -7.29 1.04 -3.33
CA THR A 293 -6.72 0.38 -4.52
C THR A 293 -5.30 0.88 -4.78
N TYR A 294 -5.08 2.20 -4.69
CA TYR A 294 -3.74 2.79 -4.79
C TYR A 294 -2.82 2.34 -3.64
N LEU A 295 -3.34 2.32 -2.41
CA LEU A 295 -2.56 1.92 -1.24
C LEU A 295 -2.11 0.46 -1.31
N GLY A 296 -2.87 -0.40 -1.99
CA GLY A 296 -2.51 -1.78 -2.28
C GLY A 296 -2.77 -2.74 -1.11
N ALA A 297 -3.20 -3.95 -1.44
CA ALA A 297 -3.59 -4.97 -0.48
C ALA A 297 -2.47 -5.35 0.51
N SER A 298 -1.24 -5.51 0.03
CA SER A 298 -0.10 -5.90 0.86
C SER A 298 0.17 -4.89 1.98
N TYR A 299 0.14 -3.59 1.66
CA TYR A 299 0.30 -2.53 2.66
C TYR A 299 -0.88 -2.49 3.63
N LEU A 300 -2.10 -2.59 3.12
CA LEU A 300 -3.32 -2.59 3.95
C LEU A 300 -3.36 -3.77 4.92
N LYS A 301 -2.91 -4.95 4.51
CA LYS A 301 -2.75 -6.13 5.36
C LYS A 301 -1.76 -5.87 6.51
N ILE A 302 -0.61 -5.27 6.22
CA ILE A 302 0.41 -4.94 7.23
C ILE A 302 -0.15 -3.98 8.29
N VAL A 303 -0.88 -2.94 7.87
CA VAL A 303 -1.36 -1.90 8.80
C VAL A 303 -2.70 -2.25 9.47
N ARG A 304 -3.44 -3.23 8.95
CA ARG A 304 -4.72 -3.68 9.54
C ARG A 304 -4.59 -4.13 11.00
N VAL A 305 -3.45 -4.73 11.35
CA VAL A 305 -3.14 -5.14 12.73
C VAL A 305 -3.03 -3.95 13.69
N MET A 306 -2.72 -2.75 13.18
CA MET A 306 -2.66 -1.52 13.98
C MET A 306 -4.03 -0.89 14.21
N THR A 307 -4.98 -1.08 13.29
CA THR A 307 -6.34 -0.53 13.37
C THR A 307 -7.31 -1.38 14.20
N MET A 308 -6.87 -2.53 14.73
CA MET A 308 -7.69 -3.36 15.62
C MET A 308 -7.82 -2.70 16.99
N ILE A 309 -8.74 -1.74 17.09
CA ILE A 309 -9.26 -1.21 18.35
C ILE A 309 -10.74 -1.62 18.44
N LYS A 310 -11.14 -2.15 19.61
CA LYS A 310 -12.51 -2.35 20.13
C LYS A 310 -13.33 -3.58 19.76
N THR A 311 -12.79 -4.62 19.15
CA THR A 311 -13.46 -5.93 19.24
C THR A 311 -12.54 -6.85 20.01
N PHE A 312 -13.06 -7.39 21.12
CA PHE A 312 -12.58 -8.58 21.81
C PHE A 312 -11.87 -9.52 20.84
N PRO A 313 -10.84 -10.29 21.26
CA PRO A 313 -10.42 -11.42 20.44
C PRO A 313 -11.71 -12.20 20.24
N PRO A 314 -12.25 -12.31 19.02
CA PRO A 314 -13.47 -13.04 18.92
C PRO A 314 -13.02 -14.46 19.24
N THR A 315 -13.58 -15.04 20.30
CA THR A 315 -13.56 -16.50 20.51
C THR A 315 -14.31 -17.23 19.39
N VAL A 316 -14.50 -16.55 18.25
CA VAL A 316 -15.46 -16.76 17.19
C VAL A 316 -14.82 -16.26 15.89
N SER A 317 -14.22 -17.18 15.14
CA SER A 317 -13.70 -16.85 13.81
C SER A 317 -14.88 -16.49 12.91
N THR A 318 -14.87 -15.29 12.32
CA THR A 318 -15.90 -14.90 11.33
C THR A 318 -15.39 -15.19 9.93
N LEU A 319 -16.18 -15.92 9.13
CA LEU A 319 -15.93 -16.17 7.72
C LEU A 319 -17.00 -15.45 6.88
N ARG A 320 -16.60 -14.38 6.18
CA ARG A 320 -17.46 -13.61 5.25
C ARG A 320 -17.28 -14.14 3.84
N TRP A 321 -18.27 -14.87 3.35
CA TRP A 321 -18.31 -15.38 1.99
C TRP A 321 -18.86 -14.31 1.04
N CYS A 322 -18.07 -13.96 0.02
CA CYS A 322 -18.49 -13.04 -1.01
C CYS A 322 -19.34 -13.77 -2.06
N VAL A 323 -20.52 -13.22 -2.36
CA VAL A 323 -21.46 -13.74 -3.34
C VAL A 323 -21.65 -12.74 -4.48
N LEU A 324 -22.09 -13.18 -5.64
CA LEU A 324 -22.20 -12.39 -6.87
C LEU A 324 -23.63 -12.17 -7.35
N SER A 325 -24.63 -12.84 -6.76
CA SER A 325 -26.04 -12.64 -7.11
C SER A 325 -26.98 -12.76 -5.91
N ALA A 326 -28.23 -12.28 -6.08
CA ALA A 326 -29.29 -12.46 -5.09
C ALA A 326 -29.58 -13.94 -4.78
N ASN A 327 -29.47 -14.81 -5.78
CA ASN A 327 -29.65 -16.26 -5.60
C ASN A 327 -28.52 -16.87 -4.76
N GLU A 328 -27.27 -16.46 -5.01
CA GLU A 328 -26.14 -16.86 -4.18
C GLU A 328 -26.26 -16.30 -2.76
N MET A 329 -26.75 -15.06 -2.60
CA MET A 329 -26.99 -14.47 -1.28
C MET A 329 -28.04 -15.27 -0.48
N ALA A 330 -29.13 -15.67 -1.12
CA ALA A 330 -30.14 -16.51 -0.50
C ALA A 330 -29.55 -17.86 -0.06
N LYS A 331 -28.77 -18.52 -0.93
CA LYS A 331 -28.10 -19.79 -0.60
C LYS A 331 -27.07 -19.62 0.52
N CYS A 332 -26.24 -18.59 0.44
CA CYS A 332 -25.23 -18.27 1.44
C CYS A 332 -25.86 -18.02 2.81
N SER A 333 -27.01 -17.33 2.88
CA SER A 333 -27.73 -17.08 4.14
C SER A 333 -28.22 -18.39 4.80
N VAL A 334 -28.63 -19.38 3.99
CA VAL A 334 -28.97 -20.72 4.49
C VAL A 334 -27.71 -21.41 5.04
N VAL A 335 -26.60 -21.38 4.30
CA VAL A 335 -25.31 -21.93 4.77
C VAL A 335 -24.86 -21.27 6.07
N ALA A 336 -24.95 -19.95 6.17
CA ALA A 336 -24.61 -19.18 7.35
C ALA A 336 -25.40 -19.63 8.59
N THR A 337 -26.68 -19.92 8.40
CA THR A 337 -27.57 -20.40 9.46
C THR A 337 -27.21 -21.82 9.90
N GLN A 338 -26.87 -22.71 8.97
CA GLN A 338 -26.51 -24.09 9.28
C GLN A 338 -25.10 -24.21 9.88
N ALA A 339 -24.15 -23.40 9.44
CA ALA A 339 -22.76 -23.43 9.94
C ALA A 339 -22.69 -23.23 11.46
N ARG A 340 -23.55 -22.36 12.01
CA ARG A 340 -23.65 -22.13 13.47
C ARG A 340 -24.05 -23.37 14.27
N ARG A 341 -24.71 -24.35 13.63
CA ARG A 341 -25.10 -25.62 14.27
C ARG A 341 -23.95 -26.62 14.30
N VAL A 342 -22.96 -26.45 13.42
CA VAL A 342 -21.80 -27.36 13.29
C VAL A 342 -20.65 -26.89 14.16
N SER A 343 -20.40 -25.59 14.24
CA SER A 343 -19.39 -25.02 15.13
C SER A 343 -19.88 -23.71 15.73
N SER A 344 -19.88 -23.65 17.06
CA SER A 344 -20.16 -22.42 17.82
C SER A 344 -19.04 -21.38 17.70
N GLU A 345 -17.84 -21.81 17.29
CA GLU A 345 -16.65 -20.97 17.13
C GLU A 345 -16.56 -20.34 15.73
N LEU A 346 -17.44 -20.71 14.79
CA LEU A 346 -17.46 -20.18 13.43
C LEU A 346 -18.72 -19.35 13.18
N VAL A 347 -18.55 -18.05 12.95
CA VAL A 347 -19.61 -17.17 12.44
C VAL A 347 -19.46 -17.04 10.92
N PHE A 348 -20.27 -17.81 10.20
CA PHE A 348 -20.37 -17.68 8.76
C PHE A 348 -21.33 -16.54 8.41
N SER A 349 -20.96 -15.70 7.44
CA SER A 349 -21.74 -14.54 6.98
C SER A 349 -21.53 -14.29 5.49
N CYS A 350 -22.38 -13.45 4.90
CA CYS A 350 -22.42 -13.23 3.45
C CYS A 350 -22.23 -11.75 3.12
N VAL A 351 -21.46 -11.46 2.07
CA VAL A 351 -21.26 -10.09 1.57
C VAL A 351 -21.48 -10.05 0.06
N MET A 352 -22.20 -9.03 -0.42
CA MET A 352 -22.51 -8.87 -1.85
C MET A 352 -21.33 -8.20 -2.56
N GLY A 353 -20.77 -8.86 -3.56
CA GLY A 353 -19.84 -8.26 -4.52
C GLY A 353 -20.55 -7.87 -5.82
N ASN A 354 -20.06 -6.82 -6.48
CA ASN A 354 -20.57 -6.39 -7.79
C ASN A 354 -20.14 -7.34 -8.92
N ASP A 355 -18.91 -7.84 -8.82
CA ASP A 355 -18.33 -8.82 -9.72
C ASP A 355 -17.21 -9.57 -8.99
N ILE A 356 -16.54 -10.50 -9.69
CA ILE A 356 -15.48 -11.32 -9.10
C ILE A 356 -14.24 -10.51 -8.70
N ASN A 357 -13.94 -9.41 -9.41
CA ASN A 357 -12.82 -8.52 -9.07
C ASN A 357 -13.16 -7.69 -7.82
N ASP A 358 -14.41 -7.27 -7.65
CA ASP A 358 -14.88 -6.64 -6.42
C ASP A 358 -14.79 -7.60 -5.24
N CYS A 359 -15.20 -8.87 -5.39
CA CYS A 359 -15.01 -9.87 -4.34
C CYS A 359 -13.53 -10.09 -4.03
N ALA A 360 -12.66 -10.24 -5.02
CA ALA A 360 -11.22 -10.39 -4.83
C ALA A 360 -10.62 -9.19 -4.08
N ARG A 361 -10.97 -7.98 -4.50
CA ARG A 361 -10.59 -6.74 -3.83
C ARG A 361 -11.09 -6.72 -2.40
N ARG A 362 -12.36 -7.05 -2.14
CA ARG A 362 -12.93 -7.08 -0.78
C ARG A 362 -12.19 -8.05 0.14
N ILE A 363 -11.76 -9.21 -0.38
CA ILE A 363 -10.93 -10.16 0.37
C ILE A 363 -9.59 -9.52 0.73
N SER A 364 -8.93 -8.91 -0.26
CA SER A 364 -7.64 -8.23 -0.09
C SER A 364 -7.71 -7.07 0.93
N LEU A 365 -8.85 -6.39 1.00
CA LEU A 365 -9.14 -5.31 1.95
C LEU A 365 -9.63 -5.82 3.31
N GLY A 366 -9.88 -7.13 3.44
CA GLY A 366 -10.41 -7.71 4.65
C GLY A 366 -11.86 -7.34 4.95
N THR A 367 -12.65 -7.00 3.94
CA THR A 367 -14.11 -6.78 4.02
C THR A 367 -14.92 -8.00 3.56
N ALA A 368 -14.26 -8.96 2.91
CA ALA A 368 -14.68 -10.33 2.71
C ALA A 368 -13.52 -11.26 3.12
N ASP A 369 -13.75 -12.57 3.18
CA ASP A 369 -12.72 -13.56 3.54
C ASP A 369 -12.54 -14.66 2.49
N ALA A 370 -13.62 -15.06 1.80
CA ALA A 370 -13.57 -16.11 0.79
C ALA A 370 -14.55 -15.86 -0.36
N VAL A 371 -14.25 -16.43 -1.53
CA VAL A 371 -15.14 -16.50 -2.69
C VAL A 371 -14.73 -17.70 -3.54
N THR A 372 -15.69 -18.36 -4.18
CA THR A 372 -15.40 -19.40 -5.17
C THR A 372 -15.06 -18.74 -6.50
N MET A 373 -13.97 -19.16 -7.14
CA MET A 373 -13.52 -18.61 -8.42
C MET A 373 -13.28 -19.70 -9.46
N ASP A 374 -13.49 -19.34 -10.72
CA ASP A 374 -13.00 -20.10 -11.88
C ASP A 374 -11.48 -19.93 -12.02
N GLY A 375 -10.77 -20.94 -12.56
CA GLY A 375 -9.30 -20.95 -12.70
C GLY A 375 -8.71 -19.69 -13.36
N GLY A 376 -9.38 -19.10 -14.36
CA GLY A 376 -8.91 -17.85 -14.98
C GLY A 376 -8.95 -16.64 -14.03
N HIS A 377 -9.93 -16.60 -13.13
CA HIS A 377 -10.03 -15.57 -12.10
C HIS A 377 -9.07 -15.87 -10.94
N ILE A 378 -8.83 -17.14 -10.58
CA ILE A 378 -7.78 -17.51 -9.61
C ILE A 378 -6.41 -16.98 -10.07
N TYR A 379 -6.08 -17.17 -11.35
CA TYR A 379 -4.82 -16.66 -11.92
C TYR A 379 -4.72 -15.14 -11.84
N SER A 380 -5.69 -14.43 -12.44
CA SER A 380 -5.65 -12.96 -12.55
C SER A 380 -5.74 -12.27 -11.19
N THR A 381 -6.66 -12.69 -10.33
CA THR A 381 -6.85 -12.08 -9.01
C THR A 381 -5.78 -12.52 -8.01
N GLY A 382 -5.20 -13.71 -8.15
CA GLY A 382 -4.04 -14.14 -7.37
C GLY A 382 -2.84 -13.22 -7.59
N VAL A 383 -2.55 -12.87 -8.84
CA VAL A 383 -1.48 -11.91 -9.18
C VAL A 383 -1.81 -10.50 -8.69
N GLN A 384 -3.05 -10.05 -8.89
CA GLN A 384 -3.43 -8.66 -8.60
C GLN A 384 -3.61 -8.36 -7.11
N TYR A 385 -4.16 -9.32 -6.35
CA TYR A 385 -4.60 -9.11 -4.98
C TYR A 385 -3.91 -10.03 -3.96
N ASP A 386 -2.93 -10.83 -4.40
CA ASP A 386 -2.19 -11.81 -3.57
C ASP A 386 -3.13 -12.79 -2.85
N LEU A 387 -4.15 -13.25 -3.57
CA LEU A 387 -5.09 -14.26 -3.06
C LEU A 387 -4.52 -15.66 -3.24
N GLN A 388 -4.75 -16.51 -2.25
CA GLN A 388 -4.26 -17.88 -2.22
C GLN A 388 -5.44 -18.86 -2.32
N PRO A 389 -5.35 -19.93 -3.13
CA PRO A 389 -6.36 -20.98 -3.14
C PRO A 389 -6.29 -21.78 -1.83
N VAL A 390 -7.43 -21.92 -1.15
CA VAL A 390 -7.51 -22.62 0.16
C VAL A 390 -8.24 -23.96 0.09
N ALA A 391 -9.13 -24.12 -0.87
CA ALA A 391 -9.91 -25.33 -1.11
C ALA A 391 -10.32 -25.38 -2.58
N THR A 392 -10.68 -26.57 -3.06
CA THR A 392 -11.08 -26.80 -4.46
C THR A 392 -12.36 -27.62 -4.52
N GLU A 393 -13.20 -27.35 -5.51
CA GLU A 393 -14.41 -28.15 -5.76
C GLU A 393 -14.01 -29.50 -6.38
N TYR A 394 -14.50 -30.60 -5.81
CA TYR A 394 -14.26 -31.96 -6.31
C TYR A 394 -15.53 -32.52 -6.96
N TYR A 395 -15.41 -32.94 -8.22
CA TYR A 395 -16.54 -33.37 -9.05
C TYR A 395 -16.65 -34.89 -9.23
N GLY A 396 -15.90 -35.69 -8.48
CA GLY A 396 -16.07 -37.14 -8.44
C GLY A 396 -15.28 -37.95 -9.48
N SER A 397 -14.46 -37.33 -10.33
CA SER A 397 -13.62 -38.04 -11.31
C SER A 397 -12.15 -37.60 -11.26
N GLY A 398 -11.24 -38.53 -10.99
CA GLY A 398 -9.79 -38.30 -10.98
C GLY A 398 -9.21 -37.89 -9.63
N SER A 399 -7.88 -37.91 -9.49
CA SER A 399 -7.14 -37.48 -8.30
C SER A 399 -6.91 -35.96 -8.24
N ALA A 400 -7.22 -35.24 -9.33
CA ALA A 400 -7.12 -33.79 -9.41
C ALA A 400 -8.52 -33.18 -9.54
N ALA A 401 -8.82 -32.19 -8.70
CA ALA A 401 -10.03 -31.36 -8.77
C ALA A 401 -10.07 -30.53 -10.05
N SER A 402 -10.36 -31.20 -11.16
CA SER A 402 -10.20 -30.70 -12.53
C SER A 402 -11.40 -31.13 -13.38
N TYR A 403 -11.62 -30.41 -14.47
CA TYR A 403 -12.68 -30.69 -15.43
C TYR A 403 -12.17 -30.45 -16.86
N TYR A 404 -12.83 -31.08 -17.84
CA TYR A 404 -12.52 -30.88 -19.25
C TYR A 404 -13.28 -29.68 -19.82
N ALA A 405 -12.58 -28.81 -20.54
CA ALA A 405 -13.20 -27.82 -21.40
C ALA A 405 -13.61 -28.49 -22.71
N VAL A 406 -14.89 -28.36 -23.08
CA VAL A 406 -15.45 -28.98 -24.30
C VAL A 406 -16.25 -27.95 -25.10
N ALA A 407 -16.23 -28.08 -26.43
CA ALA A 407 -17.09 -27.33 -27.33
C ALA A 407 -18.29 -28.21 -27.73
N VAL A 408 -19.51 -27.73 -27.46
CA VAL A 408 -20.75 -28.48 -27.72
C VAL A 408 -21.50 -27.85 -28.88
N VAL A 409 -21.93 -28.67 -29.83
CA VAL A 409 -22.77 -28.27 -30.97
C VAL A 409 -24.06 -29.08 -30.98
N LYS A 410 -25.08 -28.61 -31.70
CA LYS A 410 -26.29 -29.40 -31.92
C LYS A 410 -25.95 -30.63 -32.75
N ALA A 411 -26.47 -31.80 -32.39
CA ALA A 411 -26.25 -33.03 -33.15
C ALA A 411 -26.69 -32.93 -34.63
N SER A 412 -27.67 -32.07 -34.92
CA SER A 412 -28.12 -31.80 -36.29
C SER A 412 -27.21 -30.88 -37.10
N ASP A 413 -26.20 -30.27 -36.49
CA ASP A 413 -25.26 -29.38 -37.17
C ASP A 413 -23.94 -30.10 -37.48
N SER A 414 -23.85 -30.64 -38.69
CA SER A 414 -22.63 -31.25 -39.23
C SER A 414 -21.65 -30.23 -39.82
N SER A 415 -22.04 -28.94 -39.90
CA SER A 415 -21.26 -27.90 -40.57
C SER A 415 -20.28 -27.18 -39.63
N THR A 416 -20.50 -27.24 -38.33
CA THR A 416 -19.66 -26.57 -37.34
C THR A 416 -18.53 -27.49 -36.89
N LEU A 417 -17.32 -27.20 -37.38
CA LEU A 417 -16.09 -27.92 -37.05
C LEU A 417 -15.20 -27.06 -36.16
N LEU A 418 -14.45 -27.66 -35.24
CA LEU A 418 -13.47 -26.98 -34.38
C LEU A 418 -12.21 -26.59 -35.18
N THR A 419 -12.41 -25.76 -36.20
CA THR A 419 -11.38 -25.17 -37.06
C THR A 419 -11.73 -23.71 -37.29
N LYS A 420 -10.75 -22.87 -37.62
CA LYS A 420 -10.97 -21.45 -37.91
C LYS A 420 -12.06 -21.24 -38.97
N ALA A 421 -11.97 -21.96 -40.09
CA ALA A 421 -12.97 -21.88 -41.17
C ALA A 421 -14.36 -22.40 -40.74
N GLY A 422 -14.43 -23.48 -39.95
CA GLY A 422 -15.68 -24.04 -39.47
C GLY A 422 -16.42 -23.18 -38.44
N LEU A 423 -15.69 -22.30 -37.74
CA LEU A 423 -16.23 -21.41 -36.71
C LEU A 423 -16.45 -19.97 -37.19
N GLN A 424 -15.79 -19.55 -38.27
CA GLN A 424 -15.89 -18.18 -38.76
C GLN A 424 -17.32 -17.83 -39.16
N GLY A 425 -17.85 -16.74 -38.60
CA GLY A 425 -19.22 -16.29 -38.83
C GLY A 425 -20.31 -17.07 -38.07
N LYS A 426 -19.94 -18.11 -37.31
CA LYS A 426 -20.88 -18.83 -36.42
C LYS A 426 -21.16 -18.02 -35.15
N LYS A 427 -22.29 -18.31 -34.51
CA LYS A 427 -22.66 -17.73 -33.21
C LYS A 427 -22.07 -18.59 -32.09
N SER A 428 -21.37 -17.97 -31.14
CA SER A 428 -20.76 -18.64 -30.00
C SER A 428 -21.47 -18.27 -28.68
N CYS A 429 -21.50 -19.22 -27.75
CA CYS A 429 -22.04 -19.03 -26.40
C CYS A 429 -20.93 -19.34 -25.40
N HIS A 430 -20.71 -18.42 -24.45
CA HIS A 430 -19.60 -18.48 -23.51
C HIS A 430 -20.11 -18.43 -22.07
N THR A 431 -19.43 -19.11 -21.14
CA THR A 431 -19.81 -19.10 -19.71
C THR A 431 -19.49 -17.78 -19.01
N GLY A 432 -18.65 -16.94 -19.60
CA GLY A 432 -18.25 -15.63 -19.10
C GLY A 432 -16.86 -15.23 -19.58
N TYR A 433 -16.60 -13.92 -19.64
CA TYR A 433 -15.27 -13.37 -19.95
C TYR A 433 -14.23 -13.88 -18.94
N GLN A 434 -13.02 -14.20 -19.41
CA GLN A 434 -11.89 -14.70 -18.62
C GLN A 434 -12.11 -16.02 -17.84
N ARG A 435 -13.21 -16.74 -18.07
CA ARG A 435 -13.42 -18.09 -17.52
C ARG A 435 -12.67 -19.14 -18.33
N THR A 436 -12.27 -20.22 -17.67
CA THR A 436 -11.40 -21.26 -18.21
C THR A 436 -12.03 -21.95 -19.42
N ALA A 437 -13.14 -22.68 -19.25
CA ALA A 437 -13.78 -23.41 -20.35
C ALA A 437 -14.52 -22.49 -21.33
N GLY A 438 -15.05 -21.36 -20.85
CA GLY A 438 -15.88 -20.48 -21.68
C GLY A 438 -15.10 -19.47 -22.51
N TRP A 439 -13.87 -19.13 -22.14
CA TRP A 439 -13.12 -18.05 -22.78
C TRP A 439 -11.65 -18.38 -22.99
N ASN A 440 -10.88 -18.59 -21.91
CA ASN A 440 -9.42 -18.69 -21.99
C ASN A 440 -8.96 -19.88 -22.85
N VAL A 441 -9.54 -21.07 -22.63
CA VAL A 441 -9.21 -22.27 -23.42
C VAL A 441 -9.64 -22.14 -24.88
N PRO A 442 -10.91 -21.83 -25.23
CA PRO A 442 -11.31 -21.76 -26.63
C PRO A 442 -10.63 -20.60 -27.39
N VAL A 443 -10.46 -19.43 -26.78
CA VAL A 443 -9.76 -18.30 -27.42
C VAL A 443 -8.28 -18.63 -27.59
N GLY A 444 -7.62 -19.17 -26.57
CA GLY A 444 -6.23 -19.61 -26.66
C GLY A 444 -6.02 -20.64 -27.77
N TYR A 445 -6.89 -21.66 -27.82
CA TYR A 445 -6.88 -22.66 -28.89
C TYR A 445 -7.02 -22.02 -30.28
N LEU A 446 -7.93 -21.07 -30.46
CA LEU A 446 -8.12 -20.38 -31.74
C LEU A 446 -6.94 -19.49 -32.12
N VAL A 447 -6.27 -18.84 -31.16
CA VAL A 447 -5.07 -18.04 -31.41
C VAL A 447 -3.89 -18.93 -31.81
N ASP A 448 -3.67 -20.03 -31.09
CA ASP A 448 -2.56 -20.95 -31.36
C ASP A 448 -2.72 -21.70 -32.68
N ASN A 449 -3.97 -21.89 -33.14
CA ASN A 449 -4.31 -22.57 -34.38
C ASN A 449 -4.87 -21.61 -35.46
N SER A 450 -4.49 -20.31 -35.40
CA SER A 450 -4.97 -19.27 -36.32
C SER A 450 -4.21 -19.13 -37.63
#